data_AF-A0A7K3QNL4-F1
#
_entry.id   AF-A0A7K3QNL4-F1
#
_cell.length_a   1.000
_cell.length_b   1.000
_cell.length_c   1.000
_cell.angle_alpha   90.00
_cell.angle_beta   90.00
_cell.angle_gamma   90.00
#
_symmetry.space_group_name_H-M   'P 1'
#
loop_
_entity.id
_entity.type
_entity.pdbx_description
1 polymer ?
#
loop_
_entity_poly.entity_id
_entity_poly.type
_entity_poly.pdbx_seq_one_letter_code
_entity_poly.pdbx_strand_id
1 'polypeptide(L)'
;AGYYDGIGAARDVIQNHLLQLMALTAMEEPLAFDADSLLTEKLKVLKSVRLPDELGEHTVHGQYATGWQGGEKVVGYLEEDGIDPKSKTDT
;
A
#
# COMPACT_ATOMS: atom_id res chain seq x y z
N ALA A 1 -10.81 -14.58 4.52
CA ALA A 1 -9.44 -14.31 4.04
C ALA A 1 -9.35 -14.25 2.51
N GLY A 2 -9.99 -15.17 1.77
CA GLY A 2 -9.88 -15.25 0.29
C GLY A 2 -10.27 -14.02 -0.55
N TYR A 3 -10.97 -13.01 -0.01
CA TYR A 3 -11.20 -11.74 -0.74
C TYR A 3 -9.93 -10.86 -0.84
N TYR A 4 -9.03 -10.96 0.13
CA TYR A 4 -7.76 -10.21 0.15
C TYR A 4 -6.69 -10.85 -0.75
N ASP A 5 -6.80 -12.17 -0.97
CA ASP A 5 -5.90 -12.92 -1.82
C ASP A 5 -6.04 -12.48 -3.28
N GLY A 6 -4.95 -12.00 -3.87
CA GLY A 6 -4.93 -11.39 -5.20
C GLY A 6 -5.04 -9.85 -5.22
N ILE A 7 -5.48 -9.22 -4.13
CA ILE A 7 -5.45 -7.75 -3.98
C ILE A 7 -4.09 -7.31 -3.43
N GLY A 8 -3.73 -7.82 -2.25
CA GLY A 8 -2.48 -7.51 -1.53
C GLY A 8 -2.43 -6.12 -0.91
N ALA A 9 -1.54 -5.91 0.06
CA ALA A 9 -1.38 -4.63 0.77
C ALA A 9 -1.05 -3.47 -0.19
N ALA A 10 -0.30 -3.74 -1.25
CA ALA A 10 0.04 -2.76 -2.28
C ALA A 10 -1.19 -2.11 -2.94
N ARG A 11 -2.25 -2.88 -3.23
CA ARG A 11 -3.48 -2.33 -3.84
C ARG A 11 -4.50 -1.90 -2.81
N ASP A 12 -4.53 -2.56 -1.65
CA ASP A 12 -5.52 -2.27 -0.63
C ASP A 12 -5.26 -0.93 0.09
N VAL A 13 -3.98 -0.61 0.36
CA VAL A 13 -3.62 0.55 1.19
C VAL A 13 -2.59 1.48 0.53
N ILE A 14 -1.62 0.94 -0.20
CA ILE A 14 -0.52 1.77 -0.73
C ILE A 14 -1.02 2.64 -1.89
N GLN A 15 -1.66 2.04 -2.89
CA GLN A 15 -2.10 2.74 -4.11
C GLN A 15 -3.11 3.86 -3.85
N ASN A 16 -3.94 3.74 -2.80
CA ASN A 16 -4.94 4.73 -2.45
C ASN A 16 -4.44 5.65 -1.32
N HIS A 17 -4.34 5.16 -0.09
CA HIS A 17 -4.18 5.95 1.12
C HIS A 17 -2.77 6.53 1.21
N LEU A 18 -1.73 5.72 1.02
CA LEU A 18 -0.36 6.21 1.14
C LEU A 18 0.02 7.13 -0.03
N LEU A 19 -0.45 6.87 -1.26
CA LEU A 19 -0.24 7.81 -2.37
C LEU A 19 -0.97 9.14 -2.15
N GLN A 20 -2.18 9.13 -1.56
CA GLN A 20 -2.88 10.37 -1.22
C GLN A 20 -2.17 11.15 -0.10
N LEU A 21 -1.67 10.45 0.93
CA LEU A 21 -0.85 11.06 1.98
C LEU A 21 0.44 11.65 1.42
N MET A 22 1.16 10.91 0.58
CA MET A 22 2.36 11.39 -0.11
C MET A 22 2.07 12.66 -0.90
N ALA A 23 0.99 12.67 -1.69
CA ALA A 23 0.59 13.84 -2.47
C ALA A 23 0.30 15.05 -1.58
N LEU A 24 -0.33 14.86 -0.41
CA LEU A 24 -0.60 15.94 0.55
C LEU A 24 0.67 16.46 1.24
N THR A 25 1.64 15.59 1.52
CA THR A 25 2.88 15.99 2.23
C THR A 25 3.93 16.61 1.31
N ALA A 26 3.87 16.34 0.01
CA ALA A 26 4.88 16.77 -0.95
C ALA A 26 4.40 17.87 -1.92
N MET A 27 3.14 18.31 -1.82
CA MET A 27 2.61 19.38 -2.65
C MET A 27 3.18 20.75 -2.24
N GLU A 28 3.25 21.67 -3.19
CA GLU A 28 3.53 23.08 -2.91
C GLU A 28 2.33 23.73 -2.20
N GLU A 29 2.53 24.96 -1.72
CA GLU A 29 1.42 25.77 -1.20
C GLU A 29 0.38 26.03 -2.30
N PRO A 30 -0.91 25.68 -2.08
CA PRO A 30 -1.95 25.93 -3.06
C PRO A 30 -2.26 27.43 -3.16
N LEU A 31 -2.68 27.88 -4.34
CA LEU A 31 -3.04 29.29 -4.58
C LEU A 31 -4.15 29.80 -3.65
N ALA A 32 -5.04 28.92 -3.21
CA ALA A 32 -6.07 29.16 -2.23
C ALA A 32 -6.49 27.85 -1.53
N PHE A 33 -7.14 27.97 -0.38
CA PHE A 33 -7.64 26.82 0.39
C PHE A 33 -9.04 26.39 -0.09
N ASP A 34 -9.10 25.94 -1.35
CA ASP A 34 -10.28 25.37 -1.99
C ASP A 34 -9.95 24.02 -2.65
N ALA A 35 -11.00 23.30 -3.04
CA ALA A 35 -10.86 21.93 -3.56
C ALA A 35 -10.06 21.86 -4.88
N ASP A 36 -10.23 22.83 -5.78
CA ASP A 36 -9.61 22.81 -7.10
C ASP A 36 -8.12 23.16 -7.02
N SER A 37 -7.79 24.14 -6.19
CA SER A 37 -6.42 24.55 -5.87
C SER A 37 -5.64 23.41 -5.21
N LEU A 38 -6.23 22.72 -4.22
CA LEU A 38 -5.63 21.55 -3.58
C LEU A 38 -5.47 20.36 -4.54
N LEU A 39 -6.48 20.09 -5.36
CA LEU A 39 -6.41 19.02 -6.35
C LEU A 39 -5.28 19.26 -7.36
N THR A 40 -5.10 20.51 -7.79
CA THR A 40 -4.06 20.89 -8.75
C THR A 40 -2.67 20.56 -8.23
N GLU A 41 -2.34 20.96 -7.00
CA GLU A 41 -1.01 20.71 -6.43
C GLU A 41 -0.78 19.22 -6.12
N LYS A 42 -1.79 18.49 -5.65
CA LYS A 42 -1.70 17.02 -5.48
C LYS A 42 -1.44 16.31 -6.81
N LEU A 43 -2.12 16.70 -7.89
CA LEU A 43 -1.91 16.12 -9.22
C LEU A 43 -0.51 16.42 -9.76
N LYS A 44 0.03 17.60 -9.48
CA LYS A 44 1.40 17.97 -9.86
C LYS A 44 2.44 17.04 -9.21
N VAL A 45 2.27 16.72 -7.92
CA VAL A 45 3.13 15.74 -7.23
C VAL A 45 3.04 14.38 -7.92
N LEU A 46 1.82 13.85 -8.09
CA LEU A 46 1.63 12.52 -8.67
C LEU A 46 2.19 12.41 -10.10
N LYS A 47 2.07 13.47 -10.91
CA LYS A 47 2.66 13.53 -12.27
C LYS A 47 4.19 13.60 -12.28
N SER A 48 4.78 14.09 -11.18
CA SER A 48 6.24 14.24 -11.05
C SER A 48 6.93 12.97 -10.57
N VAL A 49 6.18 11.98 -10.08
CA VAL A 49 6.71 10.70 -9.65
C VAL A 49 7.41 9.99 -10.81
N ARG A 50 8.63 9.51 -10.56
CA ARG A 50 9.40 8.66 -11.47
C ARG A 50 9.61 7.33 -10.79
N LEU A 51 9.32 6.25 -11.52
CA LEU A 51 9.68 4.92 -11.07
C LEU A 51 11.15 4.67 -11.41
N PRO A 52 11.97 4.13 -10.49
CA PRO A 52 13.31 3.66 -10.83
C PRO A 52 13.22 2.47 -11.80
N ASP A 53 14.26 2.27 -12.60
CA ASP A 53 14.33 1.16 -13.56
C ASP A 53 14.29 -0.21 -12.84
N GLU A 54 14.90 -0.29 -11.65
CA GLU A 54 14.92 -1.49 -10.80
C GLU A 54 14.08 -1.29 -9.53
N LEU A 55 12.77 -1.48 -9.66
CA LEU A 55 11.84 -1.37 -8.51
C LEU A 55 12.16 -2.34 -7.37
N GLY A 56 12.71 -3.51 -7.67
CA GLY A 56 13.01 -4.55 -6.69
C GLY A 56 14.10 -4.17 -5.68
N GLU A 57 14.97 -3.21 -6.00
CA GLU A 57 15.99 -2.72 -5.05
C GLU A 57 15.42 -1.75 -3.99
N HIS A 58 14.26 -1.16 -4.30
CA HIS A 58 13.63 -0.12 -3.48
C HIS A 58 12.30 -0.58 -2.85
N THR A 59 11.90 -1.82 -3.09
CA THR A 59 10.64 -2.38 -2.60
C THR A 59 10.87 -3.74 -1.97
N VAL A 60 10.12 -4.04 -0.91
CA VAL A 60 10.12 -5.34 -0.26
C VAL A 60 8.67 -5.73 -0.04
N HIS A 61 8.31 -6.94 -0.45
CA HIS A 61 7.01 -7.53 -0.14
C HIS A 61 7.18 -8.55 0.98
N GLY A 62 6.28 -8.49 1.95
CA GLY A 62 6.21 -9.42 3.07
C GLY A 62 4.95 -10.27 3.01
N GLN A 63 5.00 -11.42 3.66
CA GLN A 63 3.83 -12.23 3.96
C GLN A 63 3.97 -12.72 5.40
N TYR A 64 3.00 -12.43 6.27
CA TYR A 64 3.13 -12.79 7.68
C TYR A 64 3.07 -14.32 7.87
N ALA A 65 3.92 -14.80 8.77
CA ALA A 65 3.99 -16.19 9.18
C ALA A 65 3.30 -16.39 10.54
N THR A 66 3.17 -17.64 10.98
CA THR A 66 2.69 -17.96 12.33
C THR A 66 3.48 -17.21 13.39
N GLY A 67 2.78 -16.77 14.44
CA GLY A 67 3.36 -15.96 15.48
C GLY A 67 2.54 -15.98 16.77
N TRP A 68 2.83 -15.01 17.64
CA TRP A 68 2.09 -14.81 18.89
C TRP A 68 1.50 -13.41 18.92
N GLN A 69 0.19 -13.31 19.15
CA GLN A 69 -0.52 -12.05 19.30
C GLN A 69 -1.22 -12.06 20.67
N GLY A 70 -0.87 -11.14 21.56
CA GLY A 70 -1.51 -11.06 22.88
C GLY A 70 -1.35 -12.31 23.76
N GLY A 71 -0.33 -13.14 23.52
CA GLY A 71 -0.12 -14.41 24.24
C GLY A 71 -0.87 -15.61 23.63
N GLU A 72 -1.59 -15.41 22.53
CA GLU A 72 -2.22 -16.49 21.76
C GLU A 72 -1.40 -16.78 20.50
N LYS A 73 -1.29 -18.07 20.15
CA LYS A 73 -0.61 -18.49 18.92
C LYS A 73 -1.56 -18.28 17.75
N VAL A 74 -1.10 -17.51 16.76
CA VAL A 74 -1.84 -17.22 15.52
C VAL A 74 -1.18 -17.93 14.34
N VAL A 75 -1.98 -18.31 13.35
CA VAL A 75 -1.54 -18.99 12.14
C VAL A 75 -0.91 -18.01 11.14
N GLY A 76 -0.13 -18.51 10.19
CA GLY A 76 0.39 -17.69 9.09
C GLY A 76 -0.64 -17.47 7.99
N TYR A 77 -0.41 -16.52 7.09
CA TYR A 77 -1.36 -16.16 6.03
C TYR A 77 -1.76 -17.34 5.14
N LEU A 78 -0.82 -18.22 4.78
CA LEU A 78 -1.07 -19.41 3.94
C LEU A 78 -1.84 -20.52 4.66
N GLU A 79 -2.00 -20.42 5.98
CA GLU A 79 -2.72 -21.36 6.83
C GLU A 79 -4.15 -20.87 7.15
N GLU A 80 -4.50 -19.64 6.75
CA GLU A 80 -5.84 -19.07 6.92
C GLU A 80 -6.89 -19.78 6.06
N ASP A 81 -8.12 -19.87 6.56
CA ASP A 81 -9.21 -20.54 5.85
C ASP A 81 -9.56 -19.80 4.55
N GLY A 82 -9.56 -20.54 3.44
CA GLY A 82 -9.82 -20.03 2.10
C GLY A 82 -8.67 -19.27 1.43
N ILE A 83 -7.41 -19.44 1.89
CA ILE A 83 -6.21 -18.98 1.19
C ILE A 83 -5.54 -20.14 0.44
N ASP A 84 -5.07 -19.90 -0.79
CA ASP A 84 -4.24 -20.88 -1.50
C ASP A 84 -2.89 -21.03 -0.77
N PRO A 85 -2.49 -22.23 -0.33
CA PRO A 85 -1.18 -22.46 0.29
C PRO A 85 0.03 -22.10 -0.59
N LYS A 86 -0.18 -21.83 -1.88
CA LYS A 86 0.83 -21.35 -2.84
C LYS A 86 0.70 -19.87 -3.17
N SER A 87 -0.16 -19.13 -2.48
CA SER A 87 -0.34 -17.70 -2.70
C SER A 87 0.97 -16.93 -2.53
N LYS A 88 1.16 -15.92 -3.38
CA LYS A 88 2.27 -14.96 -3.32
C LYS A 88 1.80 -13.55 -2.97
N THR A 89 0.55 -13.42 -2.49
CA THR A 89 -0.05 -12.13 -2.11
C THR A 89 0.70 -11.55 -0.92
N ASP A 90 1.05 -10.27 -1.02
CA ASP A 90 1.68 -9.50 0.06
C ASP A 90 0.66 -9.10 1.13
N THR A 91 1.11 -9.06 2.39
CA THR A 91 0.30 -8.71 3.56
C THR A 91 0.95 -7.61 4.38
#